data_AF-A0A9K3CVT7-F1
#
_entry.id   AF-A0A9K3CVT7-F1
#
_cell.length_a   1.000
_cell.length_b   1.000
_cell.length_c   1.000
_cell.angle_alpha   90.00
_cell.angle_beta   90.00
_cell.angle_gamma   90.00
#
_symmetry.space_group_name_H-M   'P 1'
#
loop_
_entity.id
_entity.type
_entity.pdbx_description
1 polymer ?
#
loop_
_entity_poly.entity_id
_entity_poly.type
_entity_poly.pdbx_seq_one_letter_code
_entity_poly.pdbx_strand_id
1 'polypeptide(L)'
;MQCPICSTSDEGEWVATRCGHVFHKTCLRDWLAMVVSEDYARSNDTCPVCREDVRLADCISLFVEPTSQESPSSTHDQFDDLRKTARKNDDALLRLLTTKILKSVNLLQENVNILKLEQDLRACRERVRVQKGSLAKTDRLYDEAKRRKDEWTSLVDKLRHNNTP
;
A
#
# COMPACT_ATOMS: atom_id res chain seq x y z
N MET A 1 -34.14 28.32 23.02
CA MET A 1 -34.98 27.17 22.59
C MET A 1 -35.17 26.27 23.80
N GLN A 2 -36.35 25.65 23.97
CA GLN A 2 -36.65 24.79 25.12
C GLN A 2 -36.94 23.38 24.60
N CYS A 3 -36.34 22.36 25.21
CA CYS A 3 -36.52 20.98 24.80
C CYS A 3 -37.92 20.48 25.21
N PRO A 4 -38.76 19.97 24.28
CA PRO A 4 -40.11 19.53 24.63
C PRO A 4 -40.18 18.32 25.58
N ILE A 5 -39.08 17.58 25.76
CA ILE A 5 -39.03 16.39 26.64
C ILE A 5 -38.74 16.79 28.09
N CYS A 6 -37.69 17.58 28.33
CA CYS A 6 -37.27 17.97 29.69
C CYS A 6 -37.71 19.37 30.10
N SER A 7 -38.23 20.17 29.17
CA SER A 7 -38.59 21.58 29.38
C SER A 7 -37.43 22.47 29.88
N THR A 8 -36.18 22.10 29.62
CA THR A 8 -35.03 22.96 29.92
C THR A 8 -34.38 23.52 28.65
N SER A 9 -33.64 24.61 28.81
CA SER A 9 -32.83 25.24 27.76
C SER A 9 -31.32 25.03 27.98
N ASP A 10 -30.96 24.04 28.80
CA ASP A 10 -29.57 23.82 29.25
C ASP A 10 -28.62 23.54 28.08
N GLU A 11 -27.32 23.73 28.36
CA GLU A 11 -26.21 23.45 27.45
C GLU A 11 -26.10 21.94 27.19
N GLY A 12 -26.38 21.54 25.95
CA GLY A 12 -26.25 20.17 25.49
C GLY A 12 -26.30 20.10 23.97
N GLU A 13 -25.89 18.98 23.38
CA GLU A 13 -26.03 18.77 21.94
C GLU A 13 -27.50 18.77 21.56
N TRP A 14 -27.89 19.73 20.72
CA TRP A 14 -29.22 19.81 20.15
C TRP A 14 -29.28 19.02 18.84
N VAL A 15 -30.41 18.36 18.60
CA VAL A 15 -30.69 17.65 17.36
C VAL A 15 -32.05 18.03 16.82
N ALA A 16 -32.13 18.20 15.50
CA ALA A 16 -33.39 18.35 14.77
C ALA A 16 -33.77 17.03 14.12
N THR A 17 -35.01 16.60 14.33
CA THR A 17 -35.60 15.46 13.60
C THR A 17 -35.99 15.88 12.19
N ARG A 18 -36.25 14.90 11.30
CA ARG A 18 -36.73 15.18 9.93
C ARG A 18 -38.07 15.91 9.89
N CYS A 19 -38.90 15.72 10.92
CA CYS A 19 -40.17 16.43 11.07
C CYS A 19 -40.01 17.87 11.62
N GLY A 20 -38.77 18.35 11.81
CA GLY A 20 -38.45 19.72 12.17
C GLY A 20 -38.52 20.03 13.67
N HIS A 21 -38.77 19.04 14.53
CA HIS A 21 -38.79 19.23 15.98
C HIS A 21 -37.38 19.09 16.57
N VAL A 22 -37.08 19.91 17.56
CA VAL A 22 -35.72 20.06 18.13
C VAL A 22 -35.70 19.61 19.58
N PHE A 23 -34.72 18.77 19.92
CA PHE A 23 -34.56 18.17 21.25
C PHE A 23 -33.09 18.17 21.66
N HIS A 24 -32.80 18.01 22.95
CA HIS A 24 -31.48 17.54 23.36
C HIS A 24 -31.28 16.10 22.87
N LYS A 25 -30.10 15.80 22.34
CA LYS A 25 -29.74 14.49 21.79
C LYS A 25 -29.92 13.37 22.82
N THR A 26 -29.57 13.63 24.06
CA THR A 26 -29.73 12.70 25.18
C THR A 26 -31.21 12.43 25.46
N CYS A 27 -32.03 13.48 25.58
CA CYS A 27 -33.46 13.35 25.81
C CYS A 27 -34.15 12.55 24.70
N LEU A 28 -33.83 12.83 23.43
CA LEU A 28 -34.42 12.09 22.31
C LEU A 28 -33.95 10.63 22.30
N ARG A 29 -32.65 10.36 22.52
CA ARG A 29 -32.14 8.99 22.59
C ARG A 29 -32.84 8.18 23.68
N ASP A 30 -32.99 8.76 24.86
CA ASP A 30 -33.59 8.08 26.00
C ASP A 30 -35.08 7.80 25.75
N TRP A 31 -35.79 8.73 25.10
CA TRP A 31 -37.17 8.53 24.63
C TRP A 31 -37.30 7.35 23.65
N LEU A 32 -36.45 7.29 22.63
CA LEU A 32 -36.47 6.20 21.63
C LEU A 32 -36.11 4.84 22.26
N ALA A 33 -35.32 4.84 23.33
CA ALA A 33 -34.91 3.64 24.05
C ALA A 33 -35.96 3.13 25.06
N MET A 34 -37.00 3.90 25.37
CA MET A 34 -38.07 3.45 26.26
C MET A 34 -38.91 2.35 25.58
N VAL A 35 -38.94 1.17 26.20
CA VAL A 35 -39.80 0.05 25.81
C VAL A 35 -41.15 0.22 26.47
N VAL A 36 -42.23 0.26 25.68
CA VAL A 36 -43.59 0.40 26.21
C VAL A 36 -44.21 -0.99 26.38
N SER A 37 -44.04 -1.57 27.59
CA SER A 37 -44.70 -2.79 28.12
C SER A 37 -44.32 -4.16 27.51
N GLU A 38 -44.36 -5.20 28.37
CA GLU A 38 -43.96 -6.59 28.09
C GLU A 38 -44.79 -7.29 26.98
N ASP A 39 -45.96 -6.76 26.63
CA ASP A 39 -46.84 -7.33 25.60
C ASP A 39 -46.65 -6.73 24.20
N TYR A 40 -45.82 -5.69 24.04
CA TYR A 40 -45.56 -5.04 22.76
C TYR A 40 -44.11 -4.59 22.65
N ALA A 41 -43.22 -5.51 22.25
CA ALA A 41 -41.81 -5.24 22.00
C ALA A 41 -41.60 -4.35 20.76
N ARG A 42 -41.95 -3.06 20.84
CA ARG A 42 -41.52 -2.02 19.88
C ARG A 42 -40.88 -0.87 20.63
N SER A 43 -39.71 -0.46 20.17
CA SER A 43 -39.08 0.81 20.55
C SER A 43 -40.01 1.97 20.16
N ASN A 44 -39.96 3.06 20.95
CA ASN A 44 -40.68 4.28 20.63
C ASN A 44 -39.98 5.04 19.49
N ASP A 45 -40.03 4.51 18.27
CA ASP A 45 -39.40 5.10 17.07
C ASP A 45 -40.17 6.32 16.54
N THR A 46 -40.81 7.12 17.41
CA THR A 46 -41.68 8.24 17.01
C THR A 46 -41.34 9.54 17.73
N CYS A 47 -41.55 10.66 17.04
CA CYS A 47 -41.38 12.00 17.57
C CYS A 47 -42.34 12.26 18.76
N PRO A 48 -41.85 12.75 19.92
CA PRO A 48 -42.70 13.10 21.05
C PRO A 48 -43.79 14.14 20.76
N VAL A 49 -43.58 14.99 19.74
CA VAL A 49 -44.48 16.12 19.44
C VAL A 49 -45.52 15.76 18.38
N CYS A 50 -45.10 15.19 17.24
CA CYS A 50 -45.99 14.91 16.11
C CYS A 50 -46.20 13.42 15.81
N ARG A 51 -45.52 12.52 16.53
CA ARG A 51 -45.57 11.06 16.37
C ARG A 51 -45.12 10.51 15.01
N GLU A 52 -44.48 11.33 14.18
CA GLU A 52 -43.84 10.86 12.95
C GLU A 52 -42.62 9.98 13.28
N ASP A 53 -42.31 9.02 12.42
CA ASP A 53 -41.21 8.08 12.64
C ASP A 53 -39.85 8.82 12.73
N VAL A 54 -39.09 8.56 13.78
CA VAL A 54 -37.81 9.19 14.07
C VAL A 54 -36.76 8.13 14.39
N ARG A 55 -35.64 8.21 13.68
CA ARG A 55 -34.42 7.47 14.01
C ARG A 55 -33.33 8.45 14.40
N LEU A 56 -32.59 8.14 15.47
CA LEU A 56 -31.52 9.03 15.94
C LEU A 56 -30.43 9.23 14.88
N ALA A 57 -30.18 8.23 14.03
CA ALA A 57 -29.22 8.30 12.92
C ALA A 57 -29.63 9.31 11.82
N ASP A 58 -30.93 9.61 11.70
CA ASP A 58 -31.46 10.54 10.70
C ASP A 58 -31.58 11.98 11.23
N CYS A 59 -31.17 12.23 12.49
CA CYS A 59 -31.25 13.53 13.12
C CYS A 59 -30.04 14.40 12.77
N ILE A 60 -30.27 15.69 12.55
CA ILE A 60 -29.21 16.66 12.24
C ILE A 60 -28.75 17.31 13.54
N SER A 61 -27.45 17.26 13.83
CA SER A 61 -26.87 17.94 15.00
C SER A 61 -26.83 19.44 14.76
N LEU A 62 -27.38 20.22 15.69
CA LEU A 62 -27.39 21.67 15.65
C LEU A 62 -26.25 22.19 16.50
N PHE A 63 -25.28 22.85 15.87
CA PHE A 63 -24.25 23.62 16.57
C PHE A 63 -24.83 24.98 16.90
N VAL A 64 -25.26 25.16 18.15
CA VAL A 64 -25.60 26.47 18.68
C VAL A 64 -24.33 27.03 19.29
N GLU A 65 -23.63 27.88 18.56
CA GLU A 65 -22.53 28.64 19.15
C GLU A 65 -23.12 29.48 20.30
N PRO A 66 -22.61 29.34 21.53
CA PRO A 66 -22.99 30.26 22.59
C PRO A 66 -22.62 31.65 22.11
N THR A 67 -23.60 32.55 22.06
CA THR A 67 -23.40 33.98 21.78
C THR A 67 -22.71 34.65 22.97
N SER A 68 -21.55 34.13 23.39
CA SER A 68 -20.55 34.91 24.10
C SER A 68 -19.96 35.88 23.09
N GLN A 69 -20.42 37.13 23.18
CA GLN A 69 -19.79 38.27 22.55
C GLN A 69 -18.33 38.38 23.06
N GLU A 70 -17.41 37.72 22.37
CA GLU A 70 -16.01 38.13 22.34
C GLU A 70 -15.74 38.75 20.98
N SER A 71 -15.37 40.02 21.02
CA SER A 71 -15.04 40.90 19.90
C SER A 71 -14.03 40.30 18.91
N PRO A 72 -14.14 40.59 17.60
CA PRO A 72 -13.23 40.10 16.58
C PRO A 72 -11.90 40.87 16.68
N SER A 73 -10.96 40.37 17.49
CA SER A 73 -9.58 40.85 17.45
C SER A 73 -8.67 39.74 16.92
N SER A 74 -8.10 40.00 15.73
CA SER A 74 -7.06 39.24 15.02
C SER A 74 -7.37 37.82 14.49
N THR A 75 -8.38 37.66 13.65
CA THR A 75 -8.50 36.46 12.80
C THR A 75 -7.47 36.44 11.66
N HIS A 76 -6.97 37.60 11.23
CA HIS A 76 -6.03 37.70 10.11
C HIS A 76 -4.70 36.98 10.39
N ASP A 77 -4.16 37.09 11.61
CA ASP A 77 -2.89 36.45 11.97
C ASP A 77 -2.99 34.92 11.97
N GLN A 78 -4.14 34.36 12.36
CA GLN A 78 -4.37 32.91 12.39
C GLN A 78 -4.41 32.29 10.98
N PHE A 79 -5.00 33.00 10.00
CA PHE A 79 -5.04 32.53 8.62
C PHE A 79 -3.67 32.55 7.93
N ASP A 80 -2.82 33.52 8.26
CA ASP A 80 -1.46 33.60 7.72
C ASP A 80 -0.57 32.47 8.25
N ASP A 81 -0.71 32.08 9.51
CA ASP A 81 0.03 30.96 10.07
C ASP A 81 -0.44 29.61 9.51
N LEU A 82 -1.75 29.44 9.26
CA LEU A 82 -2.27 28.29 8.53
C LEU A 82 -1.71 28.21 7.10
N ARG A 83 -1.66 29.33 6.37
CA ARG A 83 -1.06 29.38 5.01
C ARG A 83 0.43 29.05 5.03
N LYS A 84 1.19 29.57 6.00
CA LYS A 84 2.62 29.22 6.15
C LYS A 84 2.79 27.73 6.42
N THR A 85 1.94 27.15 7.25
CA THR A 85 1.98 25.72 7.58
C THR A 85 1.62 24.86 6.38
N ALA A 86 0.57 25.22 5.63
CA ALA A 86 0.20 24.54 4.39
C ALA A 86 1.36 24.54 3.38
N ARG A 87 2.00 25.69 3.15
CA ARG A 87 3.18 25.78 2.26
C ARG A 87 4.35 24.89 2.73
N LYS A 88 4.63 24.85 4.03
CA LYS A 88 5.67 23.98 4.60
C LYS A 88 5.34 22.50 4.39
N ASN A 89 4.07 22.13 4.56
CA ASN A 89 3.60 20.75 4.34
C ASN A 89 3.69 20.36 2.87
N ASP A 90 3.29 21.25 1.96
CA ASP A 90 3.41 21.05 0.52
C ASP A 90 4.87 20.85 0.09
N ASP A 91 5.78 21.69 0.60
CA ASP A 91 7.21 21.59 0.33
C ASP A 91 7.83 20.31 0.92
N ALA A 92 7.38 19.89 2.11
CA ALA A 92 7.77 18.60 2.70
C ALA A 92 7.24 17.41 1.87
N LEU A 93 6.00 17.47 1.39
CA LEU A 93 5.41 16.46 0.54
C LEU A 93 6.15 16.35 -0.79
N LEU A 94 6.48 17.50 -1.42
CA LEU A 94 7.24 17.56 -2.66
C LEU A 94 8.62 16.90 -2.47
N ARG A 95 9.36 17.25 -1.41
CA ARG A 95 10.65 16.62 -1.10
C ARG A 95 10.56 15.11 -0.92
N LEU A 96 9.51 14.64 -0.23
CA LEU A 96 9.28 13.21 -0.03
C LEU A 96 9.00 12.50 -1.36
N LEU A 97 8.16 13.09 -2.21
CA LEU A 97 7.83 12.57 -3.54
C LEU A 97 9.08 12.53 -4.43
N THR A 98 9.85 13.60 -4.49
CA THR A 98 11.11 13.66 -5.25
C THR A 98 12.07 12.56 -4.79
N THR A 99 12.23 12.36 -3.48
CA THR A 99 13.10 11.32 -2.92
C THR A 99 12.62 9.91 -3.31
N LYS A 100 11.31 9.67 -3.26
CA LYS A 100 10.72 8.39 -3.68
C LYS A 100 10.95 8.14 -5.17
N ILE A 101 10.70 9.13 -6.02
CA ILE A 101 10.91 9.03 -7.46
C ILE A 101 12.38 8.74 -7.77
N LEU A 102 13.32 9.45 -7.15
CA LEU A 102 14.75 9.23 -7.35
C LEU A 102 15.17 7.81 -6.97
N LYS A 103 14.70 7.30 -5.83
CA LYS A 103 14.95 5.90 -5.43
C LYS A 103 14.38 4.92 -6.44
N SER A 104 13.15 5.13 -6.91
CA SER A 104 12.54 4.27 -7.94
C SER A 104 13.33 4.27 -9.24
N VAL A 105 13.83 5.43 -9.68
CA VAL A 105 14.67 5.54 -10.88
C VAL A 105 15.99 4.77 -10.70
N ASN A 106 16.64 4.90 -9.54
CA ASN A 106 17.86 4.14 -9.24
C ASN A 106 17.62 2.63 -9.27
N LEU A 107 16.53 2.14 -8.67
CA LEU A 107 16.16 0.72 -8.70
C LEU A 107 15.88 0.23 -10.12
N LEU A 108 15.22 1.03 -10.95
CA LEU A 108 15.01 0.69 -12.36
C LEU A 108 16.34 0.60 -13.12
N GLN A 109 17.28 1.50 -12.84
CA GLN A 109 18.61 1.46 -13.43
C GLN A 109 19.39 0.20 -13.03
N GLU A 110 19.32 -0.19 -11.75
CA GLU A 110 19.90 -1.44 -11.26
C GLU A 110 19.28 -2.67 -11.93
N ASN A 111 17.95 -2.70 -12.10
CA ASN A 111 17.27 -3.78 -12.80
C ASN A 111 17.74 -3.93 -14.26
N VAL A 112 17.94 -2.81 -14.97
CA VAL A 112 18.51 -2.83 -16.33
C VAL A 112 19.92 -3.42 -16.33
N ASN A 113 20.75 -3.06 -15.35
CA ASN A 113 22.09 -3.61 -15.22
C ASN A 113 22.08 -5.12 -14.95
N ILE A 114 21.18 -5.59 -14.09
CA ILE A 114 20.99 -7.03 -13.80
C ILE A 114 20.62 -7.79 -15.07
N LEU A 115 19.64 -7.30 -15.84
CA LEU A 115 19.22 -7.95 -17.09
C LEU A 115 20.37 -8.05 -18.11
N LYS A 116 21.21 -7.03 -18.18
CA LYS A 116 22.41 -7.04 -19.04
C LYS A 116 23.42 -8.10 -18.57
N LEU A 117 23.71 -8.16 -17.27
CA LEU A 117 24.61 -9.16 -16.70
C LEU A 117 24.08 -10.59 -16.90
N GLU A 118 22.77 -10.81 -16.80
CA GLU A 118 22.17 -12.11 -17.08
C GLU A 118 22.34 -12.53 -18.55
N GLN A 119 22.20 -11.58 -19.49
CA GLN A 119 22.44 -11.83 -20.90
C GLN A 119 23.90 -12.18 -21.17
N ASP A 120 24.83 -11.45 -20.57
CA ASP A 120 26.26 -11.71 -20.69
C ASP A 120 26.62 -13.08 -20.09
N LEU A 121 26.03 -13.43 -18.94
CA LEU A 121 26.21 -14.74 -18.31
C LEU A 121 25.71 -15.87 -19.21
N ARG A 122 24.54 -15.70 -19.85
CA ARG A 122 24.01 -16.67 -20.83
C ARG A 122 24.97 -16.85 -22.00
N ALA A 123 25.48 -15.75 -22.56
CA ALA A 123 26.45 -15.80 -23.65
C ALA A 123 27.78 -16.45 -23.24
N CYS A 124 28.29 -16.16 -22.04
CA CYS A 124 29.47 -16.81 -21.46
C CYS A 124 29.28 -18.32 -21.34
N ARG A 125 28.15 -18.77 -20.78
CA ARG A 125 27.83 -20.20 -20.62
C ARG A 125 27.83 -20.92 -21.96
N GLU A 126 27.26 -20.31 -22.99
CA GLU A 126 27.23 -20.89 -24.33
C GLU A 126 28.64 -21.01 -24.95
N ARG A 127 29.48 -19.99 -24.79
CA ARG A 127 30.89 -20.07 -25.23
C ARG A 127 31.64 -21.21 -24.55
N VAL A 128 31.48 -21.36 -23.24
CA VAL A 128 32.09 -22.46 -22.48
C VAL A 128 31.59 -23.81 -22.97
N ARG A 129 30.29 -23.95 -23.25
CA ARG A 129 29.70 -25.18 -23.80
C ARG A 129 30.35 -25.55 -25.14
N VAL A 130 30.50 -24.59 -26.05
CA VAL A 130 31.15 -24.79 -27.36
C VAL A 130 32.62 -25.18 -27.18
N GLN A 131 33.38 -24.46 -26.34
CA GLN A 131 34.78 -24.76 -26.08
C GLN A 131 35.00 -26.16 -25.49
N LYS A 132 34.14 -26.59 -24.56
CA LYS A 132 34.17 -27.96 -24.03
C LYS A 132 33.97 -29.01 -25.11
N GLY A 133 33.06 -28.76 -26.06
CA GLY A 133 32.86 -29.63 -27.22
C GLY A 133 34.10 -29.73 -28.11
N SER A 134 34.75 -28.59 -28.39
CA SER A 134 35.99 -28.55 -29.14
C SER A 134 37.13 -29.28 -28.43
N LEU A 135 37.28 -29.09 -27.11
CA LEU A 135 38.29 -29.77 -26.30
C LEU A 135 38.09 -31.30 -26.32
N ALA A 136 36.85 -31.76 -26.14
CA ALA A 136 36.54 -33.18 -26.23
C ALA A 136 36.86 -33.78 -27.62
N LYS A 137 36.73 -32.99 -28.68
CA LYS A 137 37.14 -33.41 -30.03
C LYS A 137 38.66 -33.50 -30.15
N THR A 138 39.40 -32.52 -29.63
CA THR A 138 40.87 -32.56 -29.65
C THR A 138 41.41 -33.72 -28.83
N ASP A 139 40.80 -34.03 -27.68
CA ASP A 139 41.19 -35.17 -26.84
C ASP A 139 41.03 -36.49 -27.59
N ARG A 140 39.90 -36.69 -28.28
CA ARG A 140 39.68 -37.89 -29.13
C ARG A 140 40.72 -38.05 -30.23
N LEU A 141 41.08 -36.94 -30.90
CA LEU A 141 42.11 -36.95 -31.95
C LEU A 141 43.49 -37.26 -31.38
N TYR A 142 43.80 -36.72 -30.20
CA TYR A 142 45.04 -37.03 -29.49
C TYR A 142 45.12 -38.51 -29.11
N ASP A 143 44.05 -39.07 -28.55
CA ASP A 143 43.97 -40.49 -28.20
C ASP A 143 44.11 -41.39 -29.44
N GLU A 144 43.49 -41.03 -30.56
CA GLU A 144 43.63 -41.76 -31.82
C GLU A 144 45.06 -41.71 -32.37
N ALA A 145 45.68 -40.52 -32.39
CA ALA A 145 47.06 -40.36 -32.83
C ALA A 145 48.03 -41.16 -31.95
N LYS A 146 47.79 -41.20 -30.63
CA LYS A 146 48.54 -42.00 -29.67
C LYS A 146 48.43 -43.49 -29.99
N ARG A 147 47.21 -44.02 -30.20
CA ARG A 147 47.00 -45.43 -30.61
C ARG A 147 47.77 -45.77 -31.88
N ARG A 148 47.68 -44.94 -32.92
CA ARG A 148 48.39 -45.17 -34.19
C ARG A 148 49.91 -45.17 -34.00
N LYS A 149 50.44 -44.30 -33.13
CA LYS A 149 51.86 -44.29 -32.78
C LYS A 149 52.28 -45.58 -32.09
N ASP A 150 51.49 -46.06 -31.14
CA ASP A 150 51.77 -47.29 -30.40
C ASP A 150 51.72 -48.52 -31.35
N GLU A 151 50.73 -48.58 -32.23
CA GLU A 151 50.62 -49.61 -33.28
C GLU A 151 51.84 -49.62 -34.22
N TRP A 152 52.25 -48.44 -34.69
CA TRP A 152 53.41 -48.30 -35.58
C TRP A 152 54.70 -48.71 -34.87
N THR A 153 54.87 -48.30 -33.62
CA THR A 153 56.03 -48.69 -32.80
C THR A 153 56.10 -50.20 -32.65
N SER A 154 54.97 -50.86 -32.36
CA SER A 154 54.90 -52.33 -32.28
C SER A 154 55.26 -53.03 -33.61
N LEU A 155 54.82 -52.47 -34.75
CA LEU A 155 55.16 -53.00 -36.06
C LEU A 155 56.66 -52.89 -36.35
N VAL A 156 57.26 -51.73 -36.03
CA VAL A 156 58.70 -51.52 -36.20
C VAL A 156 59.50 -52.50 -35.33
N ASP A 157 59.08 -52.73 -34.09
CA ASP A 157 59.74 -53.69 -33.20
C ASP A 157 59.66 -55.12 -33.76
N LYS A 158 58.49 -55.55 -34.27
CA LYS A 158 58.35 -56.86 -34.94
C LYS A 158 59.27 -57.01 -36.15
N LEU A 159 59.39 -55.98 -36.98
CA LEU A 159 60.27 -55.98 -38.14
C LEU A 159 61.76 -56.04 -37.75
N ARG A 160 62.14 -55.40 -36.64
CA ARG A 160 63.51 -55.49 -36.11
C ARG A 160 63.85 -56.91 -35.68
N HIS A 161 62.96 -57.57 -34.94
CA HIS A 161 63.21 -58.95 -34.48
C HIS A 161 63.32 -59.95 -35.64
N ASN A 162 62.46 -59.81 -36.65
CA ASN A 162 62.47 -60.72 -37.82
C ASN A 162 63.69 -60.58 -38.74
N ASN A 163 64.40 -59.45 -38.68
CA ASN A 163 65.56 -59.16 -39.53
C ASN A 163 66.91 -59.39 -38.82
N THR A 164 66.90 -59.99 -37.63
CA THR A 164 68.13 -60.40 -36.93
C THR A 164 68.45 -61.84 -37.35
N PRO A 165 69.50 -62.08 -38.15
CA PRO A 165 69.84 -63.41 -38.67
C PRO A 165 70.32 -64.39 -37.60
#